data_AF-A0A7Y4JQF9-F1
#
_entry.id   AF-A0A7Y4JQF9-F1
#
_cell.length_a   1.000
_cell.length_b   1.000
_cell.length_c   1.000
_cell.angle_alpha   90.00
_cell.angle_beta   90.00
_cell.angle_gamma   90.00
#
_symmetry.space_group_name_H-M   'P 1'
#
loop_
_entity.id
_entity.type
_entity.pdbx_description
1 polymer ?
#
loop_
_entity_poly.entity_id
_entity_poly.type
_entity_poly.pdbx_seq_one_letter_code
_entity_poly.pdbx_strand_id
1 'polypeptide(L)'
;MNAHCTRLPAFVDGELPLEHHEGFRAHLVSCVACGVRFHDLLQADILGRLALAKAAPTHEATADSPAPWSVPFEPADVRVPPPRRGRPHWSHLGALALALALVGIGAARVPRDAPTP
;
A
#
# COMPACT_ATOMS: atom_id res chain seq x y z
N MET A 1 2.31 -4.13 -22.10
CA MET A 1 3.37 -4.68 -21.22
C MET A 1 4.70 -4.45 -21.92
N ASN A 2 5.60 -3.63 -21.37
CA ASN A 2 6.90 -3.35 -22.00
C ASN A 2 7.92 -4.45 -21.66
N ALA A 3 8.92 -4.67 -22.52
CA ALA A 3 9.98 -5.66 -22.29
C ALA A 3 10.80 -5.40 -21.00
N HIS A 4 10.80 -4.15 -20.52
CA HIS A 4 11.39 -3.83 -19.22
C HIS A 4 10.55 -4.38 -18.05
N CYS A 5 9.22 -4.36 -18.13
CA CYS A 5 8.34 -4.76 -17.02
C CYS A 5 8.54 -6.23 -16.58
N THR A 6 8.99 -7.10 -17.49
CA THR A 6 9.27 -8.51 -17.18
C THR A 6 10.54 -8.70 -16.36
N ARG A 7 11.44 -7.71 -16.32
CA ARG A 7 12.70 -7.74 -15.57
C ARG A 7 12.56 -7.31 -14.11
N LEU A 8 11.36 -6.91 -13.69
CA LEU A 8 11.09 -6.43 -12.33
C LEU A 8 11.46 -7.45 -11.24
N PRO A 9 11.07 -8.74 -11.32
CA PRO A 9 11.45 -9.72 -10.31
C PRO A 9 12.98 -9.86 -10.19
N ALA A 10 13.67 -10.05 -11.32
CA ALA A 10 15.13 -10.15 -11.34
C ALA A 10 15.84 -8.91 -10.77
N PHE A 11 15.27 -7.71 -10.95
CA PHE A 11 15.81 -6.50 -10.32
C PHE A 11 15.63 -6.50 -8.80
N VAL A 12 14.46 -6.93 -8.30
CA VAL A 12 14.19 -7.03 -6.85
C VAL A 12 15.07 -8.09 -6.19
N ASP A 13 15.22 -9.23 -6.83
CA ASP A 13 16.01 -10.37 -6.33
C ASP A 13 17.53 -10.13 -6.43
N GLY A 14 17.96 -9.08 -7.14
CA GLY A 14 19.38 -8.77 -7.37
C GLY A 14 20.04 -9.55 -8.51
N GLU A 15 19.28 -10.37 -9.23
CA GLU A 15 19.72 -11.20 -10.37
C GLU A 15 19.85 -10.42 -11.69
N LEU A 16 19.40 -9.16 -11.74
CA LEU A 16 19.59 -8.32 -12.92
C LEU A 16 21.07 -7.91 -13.05
N PRO A 17 21.71 -8.07 -14.23
CA PRO A 17 23.10 -7.63 -14.42
C PRO A 17 23.27 -6.13 -14.19
N LEU A 18 24.40 -5.74 -13.59
CA LEU A 18 24.71 -4.36 -13.16
C LEU A 18 24.57 -3.35 -14.31
N GLU A 19 24.97 -3.70 -15.52
CA GLU A 19 24.86 -2.83 -16.69
C GLU A 19 23.41 -2.46 -17.05
N HIS A 20 22.42 -3.21 -16.56
CA HIS A 20 21.00 -2.94 -16.77
C HIS A 20 20.33 -2.18 -15.62
N HIS A 21 21.02 -1.97 -14.48
CA HIS A 21 20.42 -1.37 -13.28
C HIS A 21 20.00 0.08 -13.50
N GLU A 22 20.86 0.90 -14.09
CA GLU A 22 20.55 2.32 -14.31
C GLU A 22 19.35 2.51 -15.23
N GLY A 23 19.33 1.79 -16.35
CA GLY A 23 18.19 1.81 -17.29
C GLY A 23 16.91 1.31 -16.62
N PHE A 24 16.99 0.32 -15.74
CA PHE A 24 15.83 -0.15 -15.01
C PHE A 24 15.33 0.84 -13.95
N ARG A 25 16.23 1.52 -13.23
CA ARG A 25 15.86 2.61 -12.31
C ARG A 25 15.15 3.74 -13.05
N ALA A 26 15.62 4.13 -14.23
CA ALA A 26 14.94 5.12 -15.06
C ALA A 26 13.52 4.66 -15.46
N HIS A 27 13.36 3.37 -15.79
CA HIS A 27 12.04 2.79 -16.07
C HIS A 27 11.09 2.84 -14.87
N LEU A 28 11.57 2.61 -13.64
CA LEU A 28 10.75 2.70 -12.42
C LEU A 28 10.18 4.10 -12.21
N VAL A 29 10.93 5.16 -12.56
CA VAL A 29 10.46 6.55 -12.46
C VAL A 29 9.34 6.84 -13.47
N SER A 30 9.41 6.27 -14.67
CA SER A 30 8.46 6.58 -15.74
C SER A 30 7.27 5.59 -15.84
N CYS A 31 7.33 4.44 -15.18
CA CYS A 31 6.32 3.39 -15.27
C CYS A 31 5.59 3.16 -13.94
N VAL A 32 4.43 3.81 -13.78
CA VAL A 32 3.58 3.69 -12.58
C VAL A 32 3.25 2.24 -12.23
N ALA A 33 2.95 1.40 -13.22
CA ALA A 33 2.64 -0.01 -13.00
C ALA A 33 3.82 -0.78 -12.38
N CYS A 34 5.05 -0.49 -12.80
CA CYS A 34 6.23 -1.11 -12.21
C CYS A 34 6.54 -0.52 -10.83
N GLY A 35 6.29 0.78 -10.60
CA GLY A 35 6.42 1.40 -9.29
C GLY A 35 5.51 0.77 -8.22
N VAL A 36 4.22 0.60 -8.54
CA VAL A 36 3.26 -0.08 -7.65
C VAL A 36 3.70 -1.52 -7.38
N ARG A 37 3.97 -2.29 -8.44
CA ARG A 37 4.40 -3.68 -8.29
C ARG A 37 5.72 -3.85 -7.55
N PHE A 38 6.66 -2.92 -7.71
CA PHE A 38 7.92 -2.92 -6.98
C PHE A 38 7.67 -2.76 -5.47
N HIS A 39 6.76 -1.86 -5.09
CA HIS A 39 6.38 -1.67 -3.69
C HIS A 39 5.74 -2.94 -3.10
N ASP A 40 4.82 -3.57 -3.82
CA ASP A 40 4.16 -4.80 -3.37
C ASP A 40 5.18 -5.93 -3.12
N LEU A 41 6.16 -6.08 -4.02
CA LEU A 41 7.23 -7.08 -3.89
C LEU A 41 8.13 -6.80 -2.68
N LEU A 42 8.49 -5.54 -2.43
CA LEU A 42 9.29 -5.18 -1.24
C LEU A 42 8.53 -5.42 0.06
N GLN A 43 7.23 -5.15 0.10
CA GLN A 43 6.40 -5.44 1.28
C GLN A 43 6.33 -6.94 1.56
N ALA A 44 6.19 -7.76 0.52
CA ALA A 44 6.19 -9.21 0.64
C ALA A 44 7.54 -9.75 1.14
N ASP A 45 8.67 -9.22 0.66
CA ASP A 45 10.01 -9.59 1.15
C ASP A 45 10.16 -9.30 2.64
N ILE A 46 9.83 -8.09 3.07
CA ILE A 46 9.92 -7.68 4.48
C ILE A 46 9.04 -8.60 5.34
N LEU A 47 7.80 -8.87 4.91
CA LEU A 47 6.90 -9.73 5.64
C LEU A 47 7.43 -11.18 5.73
N GLY A 48 7.99 -11.70 4.64
CA GLY A 48 8.61 -13.02 4.60
C GLY A 48 9.78 -13.13 5.59
N ARG A 49 10.67 -12.14 5.61
CA ARG A 49 11.80 -12.09 6.54
C ARG A 49 11.36 -12.01 8.01
N LEU A 50 10.31 -11.25 8.30
CA LEU A 50 9.73 -11.18 9.65
C LEU A 50 9.08 -12.51 10.07
N ALA A 51 8.38 -13.18 9.16
CA ALA A 51 7.79 -14.49 9.43
C ALA A 51 8.87 -15.53 9.75
N LEU A 52 9.97 -15.55 8.98
CA LEU A 52 11.11 -16.43 9.23
C LEU A 52 11.82 -16.10 10.55
N ALA A 53 12.02 -14.82 10.87
CA ALA A 53 12.62 -14.42 12.14
C ALA A 53 11.76 -14.82 13.35
N LYS A 54 10.42 -14.75 13.22
CA LYS A 54 9.48 -15.21 14.25
C LYS A 54 9.42 -16.74 14.38
N ALA A 55 9.66 -17.46 13.28
CA ALA A 55 9.69 -18.92 13.25
C ALA A 55 11.05 -19.51 13.68
N ALA A 56 12.06 -18.68 13.99
CA ALA A 56 13.32 -19.15 14.54
C ALA A 56 13.03 -19.96 15.83
N PRO A 57 13.52 -21.21 15.91
CA PRO A 57 13.06 -22.14 16.92
C PRO A 57 13.52 -21.69 18.31
N THR A 58 12.57 -21.33 19.18
CA THR A 58 12.74 -21.52 20.61
C THR A 58 12.88 -23.01 20.83
N HIS A 59 14.06 -23.43 21.26
CA HIS A 59 14.47 -24.82 21.44
C HIS A 59 13.75 -25.47 22.65
N GLU A 60 12.42 -25.46 22.68
CA GLU A 60 11.61 -26.10 23.71
C GLU A 60 10.14 -26.22 23.28
N ALA A 61 9.85 -27.19 22.42
CA ALA A 61 8.56 -27.86 22.45
C ALA A 61 8.70 -29.25 21.80
N THR A 62 8.76 -30.25 22.66
CA THR A 62 8.53 -31.66 22.38
C THR A 62 7.47 -31.86 21.29
N ALA A 63 7.88 -32.64 20.28
CA ALA A 63 7.07 -33.45 19.40
C ALA A 63 5.55 -33.44 19.65
N ASP A 64 4.83 -32.57 18.96
CA ASP A 64 3.62 -32.93 18.19
C ASP A 64 3.22 -31.71 17.34
N SER A 65 3.70 -31.64 16.10
CA SER A 65 3.28 -30.61 15.16
C SER A 65 2.70 -31.30 13.93
N PRO A 66 1.36 -31.30 13.75
CA PRO A 66 0.80 -31.80 12.51
C PRO A 66 1.24 -30.88 11.37
N ALA A 67 1.57 -31.49 10.23
CA ALA A 67 2.10 -30.79 9.06
C ALA A 67 1.26 -29.54 8.73
N PRO A 68 1.89 -28.40 8.39
CA PRO A 68 1.22 -27.10 8.24
C PRO A 68 0.21 -27.02 7.07
N TRP A 69 0.01 -28.11 6.33
CA TRP A 69 -0.86 -28.19 5.15
C TRP A 69 -2.00 -29.22 5.29
N SER A 70 -2.29 -29.72 6.49
CA SER A 70 -3.41 -30.62 6.73
C SER A 70 -4.58 -29.89 7.39
N VAL A 71 -5.34 -29.12 6.62
CA VAL A 71 -6.71 -28.74 7.01
C VAL A 71 -7.69 -29.70 6.35
N PRO A 72 -8.40 -30.55 7.12
CA PRO A 72 -9.58 -31.22 6.61
C PRO A 72 -10.60 -30.15 6.20
N PHE A 73 -10.95 -30.10 4.92
CA PHE A 73 -12.06 -29.27 4.46
C PHE A 73 -13.36 -29.93 4.93
N GLU A 74 -13.77 -29.62 6.15
CA GLU A 74 -15.14 -29.87 6.59
C GLU A 74 -16.03 -28.79 5.96
N PRO A 75 -17.00 -29.11 5.09
CA PRO A 75 -17.91 -28.12 4.56
C PRO A 75 -18.86 -27.69 5.69
N ALA A 76 -18.41 -26.74 6.51
CA ALA A 76 -19.29 -26.04 7.43
C ALA A 76 -20.37 -25.35 6.60
N ASP A 77 -21.63 -25.69 6.87
CA ASP A 77 -22.81 -25.04 6.31
C ASP A 77 -22.64 -23.53 6.33
N VAL A 78 -22.36 -22.95 5.16
CA VAL A 78 -22.19 -21.51 4.98
C VAL A 78 -23.56 -20.87 5.13
N ARG A 79 -23.92 -20.52 6.36
CA ARG A 79 -24.99 -19.55 6.61
C ARG A 79 -24.51 -18.20 6.11
N VAL A 80 -24.97 -17.81 4.93
CA VAL A 80 -24.75 -16.46 4.38
C VAL A 80 -25.35 -15.44 5.35
N PRO A 81 -24.55 -14.54 5.95
CA PRO A 81 -25.10 -13.45 6.77
C PRO A 81 -25.88 -12.48 5.86
N PRO A 82 -27.00 -11.90 6.33
CA PRO A 82 -27.78 -10.96 5.53
C PRO A 82 -26.93 -9.73 5.17
N PRO A 83 -27.16 -9.11 4.00
CA PRO A 83 -26.42 -7.92 3.60
C PRO A 83 -26.64 -6.81 4.62
N ARG A 84 -25.55 -6.39 5.28
CA ARG A 84 -25.55 -5.19 6.12
C ARG A 84 -25.75 -3.99 5.20
N ARG A 85 -26.94 -3.39 5.20
CA ARG A 85 -27.19 -2.08 4.58
C ARG A 85 -26.26 -1.06 5.26
N GLY A 86 -25.13 -0.78 4.62
CA GLY A 86 -24.17 0.21 5.07
C GLY A 86 -24.83 1.59 5.09
N ARG A 87 -24.90 2.20 6.28
CA ARG A 87 -25.22 3.62 6.41
C ARG A 87 -24.04 4.41 5.81
N PRO A 88 -24.27 5.35 4.88
CA PRO A 88 -23.21 6.16 4.30
C PRO A 88 -22.66 7.14 5.35
N HIS A 89 -21.37 7.03 5.70
CA HIS A 89 -20.69 7.87 6.69
C HIS A 89 -20.23 9.24 6.13
N TRP A 90 -20.83 9.72 5.03
CA TRP A 90 -20.46 10.96 4.34
C TRP A 90 -20.77 12.27 5.11
N SER A 91 -21.11 12.18 6.40
CA SER A 91 -21.49 13.32 7.25
C SER A 91 -20.32 14.28 7.55
N HIS A 92 -19.07 13.81 7.47
CA HIS A 92 -17.92 14.62 7.89
C HIS A 92 -17.39 15.58 6.80
N LEU A 93 -17.69 15.31 5.53
CA LEU A 93 -17.27 16.19 4.42
C LEU A 93 -18.19 17.41 4.26
N GLY A 94 -19.50 17.28 4.54
CA GLY A 94 -20.44 18.40 4.49
C GLY A 94 -20.22 19.44 5.59
N ALA A 95 -19.80 19.01 6.78
CA ALA A 95 -19.56 19.90 7.92
C ALA A 95 -18.31 20.79 7.74
N LEU A 96 -17.29 20.31 7.02
CA LEU A 96 -16.02 21.02 6.83
C LEU A 96 -16.12 22.14 5.78
N ALA A 97 -16.97 21.97 4.76
CA ALA A 97 -17.18 23.00 3.73
C ALA A 97 -17.85 24.28 4.28
N LEU A 98 -18.76 24.14 5.27
CA LEU A 98 -19.42 25.30 5.88
C LEU A 98 -18.47 26.15 6.75
N ALA A 99 -17.48 25.52 7.39
CA ALA A 99 -16.53 26.20 8.26
C ALA A 99 -15.52 27.08 7.49
N LEU A 100 -15.09 26.66 6.30
CA LEU A 100 -14.15 27.43 5.47
C LEU A 100 -14.79 28.67 4.82
N ALA A 101 -16.10 28.64 4.56
CA ALA A 101 -16.82 29.79 3.97
C ALA A 101 -16.90 31.00 4.93
N LEU A 102 -16.84 30.79 6.25
CA LEU A 102 -16.89 31.89 7.23
C LEU A 102 -15.54 32.59 7.45
N VAL A 103 -14.41 31.96 7.12
CA VAL A 103 -13.08 32.56 7.30
C VAL A 103 -12.69 33.47 6.12
N GLY A 104 -13.24 33.25 4.92
CA GLY A 104 -12.88 34.00 3.71
C GLY A 104 -13.35 35.45 3.63
N ILE A 105 -14.31 35.87 4.46
CA ILE A 105 -14.96 37.20 4.32
C ILE A 105 -14.11 38.33 4.95
N GLY A 106 -13.11 38.02 5.79
CA GLY A 106 -12.31 39.03 6.51
C GLY A 106 -11.16 39.68 5.74
N ALA A 107 -10.68 39.09 4.64
CA ALA A 107 -9.42 39.52 3.99
C ALA A 107 -9.59 40.60 2.90
N ALA A 108 -10.81 40.98 2.54
CA ALA A 108 -11.06 41.89 1.41
C ALA A 108 -10.99 43.39 1.73
N ARG A 109 -10.59 43.79 2.95
CA ARG A 109 -10.60 45.19 3.41
C ARG A 109 -9.20 45.76 3.68
N VAL A 110 -8.22 45.49 2.81
CA VAL A 110 -6.95 46.25 2.79
C VAL A 110 -7.05 47.36 1.73
N PRO A 111 -7.17 48.64 2.13
CA PRO A 111 -7.07 49.75 1.19
C PRO A 111 -5.63 49.82 0.66
N ARG A 112 -5.48 49.84 -0.67
CA ARG A 112 -4.20 50.15 -1.31
C ARG A 112 -4.02 51.66 -1.29
N ASP A 113 -3.06 52.16 -0.51
CA ASP A 113 -2.56 53.52 -0.68
C ASP A 113 -1.68 53.62 -1.94
N ALA A 114 -1.92 54.69 -2.69
CA ALA A 114 -1.31 54.97 -3.98
C ALA A 114 0.17 55.42 -3.85
N PRO A 115 1.01 55.16 -4.86
CA PRO A 115 2.36 55.74 -4.92
C PRO A 115 2.28 57.17 -5.46
N THR A 116 2.92 58.11 -4.76
CA THR A 116 3.22 59.46 -5.29
C THR A 116 4.62 59.49 -5.91
N PRO A 117 4.87 60.36 -6.91
CA PRO A 117 6.04 60.32 -7.79
C PRO A 117 7.34 60.84 -7.16
#